data_AF-A0A1Q7VM24-F1
#
_entry.id   AF-A0A1Q7VM24-F1
#
_cell.length_a   1.000
_cell.length_b   1.000
_cell.length_c   1.000
_cell.angle_alpha   90.00
_cell.angle_beta   90.00
_cell.angle_gamma   90.00
#
_symmetry.space_group_name_H-M   'P 1'
#
loop_
_entity.id
_entity.type
_entity.pdbx_description
1 polymer ?
#
loop_
_entity_poly.entity_id
_entity_poly.type
_entity_poly.pdbx_seq_one_letter_code
_entity_poly.pdbx_strand_id
1 'polypeptide(L)'
;MLEQLLPRWKGKTFVLCLLGFALTDFVITITLSAADATAHILENPYVPKAFDHPVGITLLLLSILGVIFVKGFREAVWIALLFVSTYLVLNGIVLMVGLYEVYLHQESILNWRNALLAGHSSPWMMFGVSLILFPRLALGLSGFETGVAVMPMVRGDFGDTSADPVGRIRNTQKLLLAAALIMSVFLIGSSFITTLLIPAEAFAEGREANGRALAYLAHKYLGDKFGTLYDLSSISILWFAGASAMAGLLNLVPRYLPPYGMAPEWAKARRPLVIVFVLITFAVTLLFQADVDAQGGAYATGVLFLMSSAAVAVTMANWRTPLGRIYLLMTLVFVYTTIANMVERPEGIKIASFFIAAIVVTSLLSRIIRATELRIHTVELSESAQKMIEEMHNEGVRIIAHRPDKRTLEEYDEKERQAREDHSLDSGEPIVFLEVSQGDASDFSDSLIVKGMNVGRHRVLRCKSPAIPNAIAALLLHIRDTTG
;
A
#
# COMPACT_ATOMS: atom_id res chain seq x y z
N MET A 1 2.57 13.27 -0.44
CA MET A 1 1.98 14.28 -1.37
C MET A 1 0.52 14.55 -1.04
N LEU A 2 -0.39 13.59 -1.20
CA LEU A 2 -1.82 13.79 -0.90
C LEU A 2 -2.11 14.24 0.54
N GLU A 3 -1.39 13.72 1.52
CA GLU A 3 -1.47 14.19 2.91
C GLU A 3 -1.07 15.66 3.09
N GLN A 4 -0.01 16.10 2.40
CA GLN A 4 0.43 17.50 2.46
C GLN A 4 -0.53 18.44 1.72
N LEU A 5 -1.29 17.90 0.74
CA LEU A 5 -2.25 18.65 -0.06
C LEU A 5 -3.64 18.76 0.60
N LEU A 6 -4.01 17.84 1.50
CA LEU A 6 -5.33 17.79 2.14
C LEU A 6 -5.26 18.15 3.63
N PRO A 7 -5.93 19.23 4.09
CA PRO A 7 -5.77 19.71 5.46
C PRO A 7 -6.40 18.78 6.52
N ARG A 8 -5.69 18.65 7.65
CA ARG A 8 -6.16 18.07 8.92
C ARG A 8 -6.63 16.61 8.77
N TRP A 9 -7.79 16.27 9.34
CA TRP A 9 -8.30 14.89 9.44
C TRP A 9 -8.67 14.28 8.08
N LYS A 10 -9.02 15.11 7.09
CA LYS A 10 -9.39 14.64 5.74
C LYS A 10 -8.23 13.93 5.04
N GLY A 11 -7.01 14.45 5.18
CA GLY A 11 -5.80 13.81 4.65
C GLY A 11 -5.56 12.44 5.29
N LYS A 12 -5.76 12.33 6.62
CA LYS A 12 -5.58 11.07 7.35
C LYS A 12 -6.61 10.01 6.96
N THR A 13 -7.89 10.38 6.87
CA THR A 13 -8.95 9.46 6.40
C THR A 13 -8.69 9.00 4.97
N PHE A 14 -8.22 9.89 4.10
CA PHE A 14 -7.89 9.53 2.73
C PHE A 14 -6.72 8.54 2.64
N VAL A 15 -5.63 8.78 3.39
CA VAL A 15 -4.49 7.87 3.47
C VAL A 15 -4.91 6.51 4.02
N LEU A 16 -5.79 6.48 5.03
CA LEU A 16 -6.38 5.26 5.57
C LEU A 16 -7.14 4.45 4.52
N CYS A 17 -8.03 5.10 3.76
CA CYS A 17 -8.74 4.45 2.67
C CYS A 17 -7.76 3.91 1.63
N LEU A 18 -6.79 4.71 1.20
CA LEU A 18 -5.76 4.30 0.23
C LEU A 18 -4.97 3.10 0.73
N LEU A 19 -4.60 3.07 2.01
CA LEU A 19 -3.88 1.96 2.60
C LEU A 19 -4.73 0.70 2.67
N GLY A 20 -6.05 0.83 2.89
CA GLY A 20 -6.97 -0.31 2.81
C GLY A 20 -7.09 -0.88 1.39
N PHE A 21 -7.16 -0.03 0.37
CA PHE A 21 -7.07 -0.49 -1.02
C PHE A 21 -5.70 -1.10 -1.35
N ALA A 22 -4.61 -0.55 -0.81
CA ALA A 22 -3.27 -1.12 -0.96
C ALA A 22 -3.15 -2.50 -0.30
N LEU A 23 -3.68 -2.67 0.92
CA LEU A 23 -3.73 -3.98 1.57
C LEU A 23 -4.56 -4.96 0.75
N THR A 24 -5.71 -4.53 0.24
CA THR A 24 -6.56 -5.37 -0.62
C THR A 24 -5.80 -5.81 -1.86
N ASP A 25 -5.19 -4.87 -2.57
CA ASP A 25 -4.40 -5.14 -3.77
C ASP A 25 -3.28 -6.15 -3.51
N PHE A 26 -2.38 -5.87 -2.57
CA PHE A 26 -1.22 -6.73 -2.34
C PHE A 26 -1.60 -8.07 -1.70
N VAL A 27 -2.57 -8.12 -0.79
CA VAL A 27 -3.02 -9.39 -0.19
C VAL A 27 -3.67 -10.26 -1.26
N ILE A 28 -4.56 -9.69 -2.08
CA ILE A 28 -5.21 -10.43 -3.16
C ILE A 28 -4.18 -10.84 -4.22
N THR A 29 -3.18 -10.02 -4.52
CA THR A 29 -2.08 -10.42 -5.42
C THR A 29 -1.38 -11.68 -4.89
N ILE A 30 -1.06 -11.74 -3.58
CA ILE A 30 -0.43 -12.93 -2.99
C ILE A 30 -1.30 -14.17 -3.14
N THR A 31 -2.60 -14.08 -2.84
CA THR A 31 -3.51 -15.23 -2.87
C THR A 31 -3.91 -15.63 -4.27
N LEU A 32 -4.18 -14.66 -5.15
CA LEU A 32 -4.54 -14.89 -6.54
C LEU A 32 -3.39 -15.53 -7.30
N SER A 33 -2.15 -15.03 -7.14
CA SER A 33 -1.01 -15.63 -7.85
C SER A 33 -0.68 -17.06 -7.37
N ALA A 34 -0.90 -17.36 -6.08
CA ALA A 34 -0.75 -18.72 -5.56
C ALA A 34 -1.88 -19.66 -6.01
N ALA A 35 -3.12 -19.15 -6.10
CA ALA A 35 -4.26 -19.87 -6.64
C ALA A 35 -4.08 -20.17 -8.14
N ASP A 36 -3.61 -19.19 -8.91
CA ASP A 36 -3.36 -19.33 -10.35
C ASP A 36 -2.22 -20.33 -10.64
N ALA A 37 -1.13 -20.26 -9.88
CA ALA A 37 -0.09 -21.28 -9.90
C ALA A 37 -0.65 -22.69 -9.59
N THR A 38 -1.60 -22.78 -8.67
CA THR A 38 -2.27 -24.05 -8.33
C THR A 38 -3.15 -24.55 -9.46
N ALA A 39 -3.92 -23.69 -10.12
CA ALA A 39 -4.71 -24.06 -11.30
C ALA A 39 -3.80 -24.64 -12.41
N HIS A 40 -2.66 -24.00 -12.66
CA HIS A 40 -1.69 -24.52 -13.61
C HIS A 40 -1.09 -25.88 -13.20
N ILE A 41 -0.86 -26.12 -11.91
CA ILE A 41 -0.43 -27.43 -11.39
C ILE A 41 -1.50 -28.49 -11.64
N LEU A 42 -2.76 -28.20 -11.29
CA LEU A 42 -3.85 -29.17 -11.36
C LEU A 42 -4.21 -29.58 -12.79
N GLU A 43 -4.10 -28.65 -13.73
CA GLU A 43 -4.35 -28.93 -15.14
C GLU A 43 -3.13 -29.50 -15.88
N ASN A 44 -2.01 -29.74 -15.19
CA ASN A 44 -0.84 -30.38 -15.79
C ASN A 44 -1.10 -31.89 -15.98
N PRO A 45 -0.90 -32.45 -17.19
CA PRO A 45 -1.15 -33.88 -17.46
C PRO A 45 -0.40 -34.86 -16.56
N TYR A 46 0.72 -34.45 -15.98
CA TYR A 46 1.57 -35.28 -15.13
C TYR A 46 1.15 -35.29 -13.66
N VAL A 47 0.20 -34.43 -13.24
CA VAL A 47 -0.27 -34.39 -11.85
C VAL A 47 -1.41 -35.39 -11.66
N PRO A 48 -1.28 -36.36 -10.74
CA PRO A 48 -2.35 -37.33 -10.48
C PRO A 48 -3.61 -36.64 -9.97
N LYS A 49 -4.78 -37.07 -10.46
CA LYS A 49 -6.10 -36.55 -10.02
C LYS A 49 -6.36 -36.68 -8.51
N ALA A 50 -5.61 -37.54 -7.81
CA ALA A 50 -5.67 -37.65 -6.36
C ALA A 50 -5.20 -36.37 -5.62
N PHE A 51 -4.50 -35.46 -6.32
CA PHE A 51 -4.08 -34.16 -5.79
C PHE A 51 -5.05 -33.02 -6.13
N ASP A 52 -6.28 -33.31 -6.55
CA ASP A 52 -7.33 -32.31 -6.87
C ASP A 52 -7.87 -31.60 -5.60
N HIS A 53 -6.98 -30.85 -4.97
CA HIS A 53 -7.17 -30.13 -3.72
C HIS A 53 -6.63 -28.69 -3.88
N PRO A 54 -7.31 -27.82 -4.66
CA PRO A 54 -6.82 -26.48 -4.99
C PRO A 54 -6.50 -25.64 -3.75
N VAL A 55 -7.38 -25.69 -2.74
CA VAL A 55 -7.16 -24.99 -1.46
C VAL A 55 -5.90 -25.50 -0.76
N GLY A 56 -5.72 -26.83 -0.67
CA GLY A 56 -4.59 -27.42 0.03
C GLY A 56 -3.24 -27.08 -0.60
N ILE A 57 -3.16 -27.16 -1.94
CA ILE A 57 -1.94 -26.80 -2.69
C ILE A 57 -1.66 -25.30 -2.56
N THR A 58 -2.70 -24.45 -2.68
CA THR A 58 -2.53 -23.00 -2.53
C THR A 58 -2.00 -22.64 -1.13
N LEU A 59 -2.56 -23.22 -0.07
CA LEU A 59 -2.06 -23.01 1.30
C LEU A 59 -0.62 -23.49 1.48
N LEU A 60 -0.23 -24.60 0.84
CA LEU A 60 1.16 -25.08 0.84
C LEU A 60 2.09 -24.08 0.15
N LEU A 61 1.73 -23.59 -1.05
CA LEU A 61 2.50 -22.59 -1.78
C LEU A 61 2.67 -21.29 -0.98
N LEU A 62 1.59 -20.82 -0.35
CA LEU A 62 1.61 -19.65 0.55
C LEU A 62 2.48 -19.89 1.79
N SER A 63 2.46 -21.11 2.35
CA SER A 63 3.32 -21.50 3.48
C SER A 63 4.80 -21.43 3.11
N ILE A 64 5.18 -21.96 1.95
CA ILE A 64 6.55 -21.93 1.45
C ILE A 64 6.99 -20.47 1.27
N LEU A 65 6.15 -19.64 0.65
CA LEU A 65 6.42 -18.20 0.49
C LEU A 65 6.61 -17.51 1.86
N GLY A 66 5.74 -17.79 2.83
CA GLY A 66 5.84 -17.27 4.18
C GLY A 66 7.17 -17.64 4.86
N VAL A 67 7.58 -18.91 4.77
CA VAL A 67 8.85 -19.39 5.32
C VAL A 67 10.05 -18.68 4.70
N ILE A 68 10.05 -18.45 3.39
CA ILE A 68 11.11 -17.69 2.69
C ILE A 68 11.23 -16.29 3.29
N PHE A 69 10.11 -15.60 3.51
CA PHE A 69 10.10 -14.23 4.04
C PHE A 69 10.48 -14.14 5.53
N VAL A 70 10.18 -15.18 6.32
CA VAL A 70 10.62 -15.26 7.72
C VAL A 70 12.15 -15.47 7.80
N LYS A 71 12.72 -16.31 6.93
CA LYS A 71 14.18 -16.58 6.88
C LYS A 71 14.96 -15.38 6.34
N GLY A 72 14.48 -14.73 5.27
CA GLY A 72 15.05 -13.49 4.75
C GLY A 72 15.06 -13.41 3.22
N PHE A 73 14.55 -12.30 2.68
CA PHE A 73 14.35 -12.09 1.23
C PHE A 73 15.62 -11.81 0.40
N ARG A 74 16.78 -11.59 1.02
CA ARG A 74 17.97 -11.14 0.26
C ARG A 74 18.43 -12.19 -0.77
N GLU A 75 18.27 -13.47 -0.47
CA GLU A 75 18.56 -14.59 -1.40
C GLU A 75 17.47 -14.76 -2.47
N ALA A 76 16.23 -14.34 -2.17
CA ALA A 76 15.08 -14.51 -3.06
C ALA A 76 15.19 -13.65 -4.34
N VAL A 77 15.98 -12.57 -4.35
CA VAL A 77 16.18 -11.72 -5.54
C VAL A 77 16.86 -12.50 -6.68
N TRP A 78 17.82 -13.37 -6.36
CA TRP A 78 18.49 -14.19 -7.38
C TRP A 78 17.55 -15.25 -7.96
N ILE A 79 16.70 -15.83 -7.11
CA ILE A 79 15.65 -16.77 -7.52
C ILE A 79 14.64 -16.05 -8.43
N ALA A 80 14.23 -14.84 -8.07
CA ALA A 80 13.37 -13.99 -8.89
C ALA A 80 13.94 -13.76 -10.28
N LEU A 81 15.23 -13.40 -10.36
CA LEU A 81 15.92 -13.17 -11.63
C LEU A 81 15.89 -14.43 -12.51
N LEU A 82 16.12 -15.61 -11.93
CA LEU A 82 16.06 -16.88 -12.64
C LEU A 82 14.65 -17.13 -13.20
N PHE A 83 13.62 -17.07 -12.35
CA PHE A 83 12.24 -17.34 -12.77
C PHE A 83 11.76 -16.36 -13.84
N VAL A 84 11.99 -15.06 -13.65
CA VAL A 84 11.60 -14.03 -14.62
C VAL A 84 12.34 -14.20 -15.94
N SER A 85 13.67 -14.41 -15.92
CA SER A 85 14.45 -14.54 -17.16
C SER A 85 14.03 -15.79 -17.94
N THR A 86 13.85 -16.93 -17.27
CA THR A 86 13.38 -18.17 -17.89
C THR A 86 11.99 -17.98 -18.51
N TYR A 87 11.05 -17.39 -17.75
CA TYR A 87 9.70 -17.15 -18.25
C TYR A 87 9.67 -16.21 -19.45
N LEU A 88 10.43 -15.10 -19.42
CA LEU A 88 10.49 -14.15 -20.53
C LEU A 88 11.12 -14.78 -21.78
N VAL A 89 12.16 -15.60 -21.63
CA VAL A 89 12.78 -16.31 -22.76
C VAL A 89 11.79 -17.30 -23.38
N LEU A 90 11.12 -18.11 -22.56
CA LEU A 90 10.14 -19.09 -23.05
C LEU A 90 8.94 -18.40 -23.72
N ASN A 91 8.42 -17.31 -23.14
CA ASN A 91 7.39 -16.50 -23.80
C ASN A 91 7.89 -15.88 -25.10
N GLY A 92 9.14 -15.44 -25.15
CA GLY A 92 9.74 -14.90 -26.37
C GLY A 92 9.74 -15.95 -27.49
N ILE A 93 10.08 -17.20 -27.17
CA ILE A 93 10.03 -18.32 -28.12
C ILE A 93 8.60 -18.57 -28.60
N VAL A 94 7.63 -18.69 -27.67
CA VAL A 94 6.21 -18.90 -28.02
C VAL A 94 5.69 -17.76 -28.90
N LEU A 95 6.06 -16.51 -28.58
CA LEU A 95 5.65 -15.34 -29.34
C LEU A 95 6.22 -15.36 -30.76
N MET A 96 7.52 -15.65 -30.90
CA MET A 96 8.17 -15.73 -32.22
C MET A 96 7.57 -16.84 -33.09
N VAL A 97 7.28 -18.00 -32.50
CA VAL A 97 6.64 -19.12 -33.21
C VAL A 97 5.21 -18.78 -33.58
N GLY A 98 4.43 -18.18 -32.68
CA GLY A 98 3.07 -17.73 -32.99
C GLY A 98 3.05 -16.70 -34.13
N LEU A 99 3.98 -15.74 -34.14
CA LEU A 99 4.10 -14.79 -35.24
C LEU A 99 4.48 -15.47 -36.57
N TYR A 100 5.34 -16.49 -36.52
CA TYR A 100 5.69 -17.29 -37.68
C TYR A 100 4.48 -18.07 -38.23
N GLU A 101 3.66 -18.65 -37.35
CA GLU A 101 2.43 -19.35 -37.73
C GLU A 101 1.39 -18.43 -38.35
N VAL A 102 1.24 -17.20 -37.82
CA VAL A 102 0.39 -16.16 -38.43
C VAL A 102 0.91 -15.76 -39.82
N TYR A 103 2.23 -15.69 -40.00
CA TYR A 103 2.82 -15.38 -41.31
C TYR A 103 2.55 -16.48 -42.34
N LEU A 104 2.58 -17.75 -41.94
CA LEU A 104 2.25 -18.89 -42.81
C LEU A 104 0.75 -18.94 -43.15
N HIS A 105 -0.13 -18.57 -42.21
CA HIS A 105 -1.59 -18.63 -42.35
C HIS A 105 -2.19 -17.22 -42.49
N GLN A 106 -1.86 -16.52 -43.59
CA GLN A 106 -2.31 -15.15 -43.83
C GLN A 106 -3.84 -14.98 -43.85
N GLU A 107 -4.57 -16.06 -44.15
CA GLU A 107 -6.04 -16.09 -44.11
C GLU A 107 -6.60 -15.76 -42.72
N SER A 108 -5.89 -16.09 -41.64
CA SER A 108 -6.32 -15.79 -40.27
C SER A 108 -6.52 -14.29 -40.04
N ILE A 109 -5.66 -13.44 -40.64
CA ILE A 109 -5.78 -11.98 -40.55
C ILE A 109 -6.99 -11.48 -41.34
N LEU A 110 -7.22 -12.04 -42.53
CA LEU A 110 -8.38 -11.69 -43.36
C LEU A 110 -9.69 -12.09 -42.66
N ASN A 111 -9.74 -13.30 -42.10
CA ASN A 111 -10.89 -13.82 -41.38
C ASN A 111 -11.20 -12.97 -40.14
N TRP A 112 -10.19 -12.63 -39.35
CA TRP A 112 -10.34 -11.73 -38.20
C TRP A 112 -10.87 -10.36 -38.62
N ARG A 113 -10.31 -9.75 -39.68
CA ARG A 113 -10.77 -8.45 -40.20
C ARG A 113 -12.22 -8.51 -40.66
N ASN A 114 -12.59 -9.57 -41.38
CA ASN A 114 -13.95 -9.77 -41.87
C ASN A 114 -14.93 -9.98 -40.71
N ALA A 115 -14.57 -10.77 -39.70
CA ALA A 115 -15.37 -10.98 -38.50
C ALA A 115 -15.59 -9.65 -37.74
N LEU A 116 -14.54 -8.82 -37.60
CA LEU A 116 -14.64 -7.50 -36.98
C LEU A 116 -15.61 -6.57 -37.72
N LEU A 117 -15.49 -6.48 -39.05
CA LEU A 117 -16.35 -5.63 -39.87
C LEU A 117 -17.80 -6.14 -39.93
N ALA A 118 -17.99 -7.46 -39.87
CA ALA A 118 -19.31 -8.06 -39.79
C ALA A 118 -19.98 -7.83 -38.42
N GLY A 119 -19.21 -7.93 -37.34
CA GLY A 119 -19.70 -7.72 -35.96
C GLY A 119 -19.91 -6.26 -35.59
N HIS A 120 -19.17 -5.33 -36.22
CA HIS A 120 -19.25 -3.90 -35.94
C HIS A 120 -19.32 -3.09 -37.24
N SER A 121 -20.47 -2.47 -37.48
CA SER A 121 -20.79 -1.78 -38.75
C SER A 121 -20.06 -0.45 -38.98
N SER A 122 -19.40 0.11 -37.96
CA SER A 122 -18.71 1.40 -38.05
C SER A 122 -17.43 1.44 -37.21
N PRO A 123 -16.33 2.03 -37.70
CA PRO A 123 -15.11 2.29 -36.91
C PRO A 123 -15.37 3.07 -35.61
N TRP A 124 -16.37 3.96 -35.60
CA TRP A 124 -16.76 4.70 -34.39
C TRP A 124 -17.40 3.80 -33.33
N MET A 125 -18.17 2.80 -33.76
CA MET A 125 -18.72 1.78 -32.86
C MET A 125 -17.61 0.91 -32.30
N MET A 126 -16.64 0.51 -33.13
CA MET A 126 -15.45 -0.23 -32.66
C MET A 126 -14.68 0.57 -31.61
N PHE A 127 -14.47 1.87 -31.83
CA PHE A 127 -13.82 2.74 -30.85
C PHE A 127 -14.63 2.84 -29.55
N GLY A 128 -15.95 3.02 -29.64
CA GLY A 128 -16.84 3.06 -28.48
C GLY A 128 -16.82 1.75 -27.67
N VAL A 129 -16.92 0.60 -28.34
CA VAL A 129 -16.82 -0.73 -27.70
C VAL A 129 -15.44 -0.94 -27.09
N SER A 130 -14.38 -0.52 -27.78
CA SER A 130 -13.00 -0.59 -27.25
C SER A 130 -12.86 0.23 -25.97
N LEU A 131 -13.49 1.41 -25.88
CA LEU A 131 -13.48 2.22 -24.67
C LEU A 131 -14.24 1.54 -23.51
N ILE A 132 -15.34 0.85 -23.81
CA ILE A 132 -16.12 0.08 -22.83
C ILE A 132 -15.34 -1.15 -22.34
N LEU A 133 -14.59 -1.82 -23.22
CA LEU A 133 -13.79 -3.01 -22.88
C LEU A 133 -12.43 -2.67 -22.28
N PHE A 134 -11.94 -1.43 -22.47
CA PHE A 134 -10.66 -0.96 -21.97
C PHE A 134 -10.41 -1.27 -20.47
N PRO A 135 -11.40 -1.13 -19.56
CA PRO A 135 -11.21 -1.50 -18.16
C PRO A 135 -10.75 -2.94 -17.93
N ARG A 136 -11.14 -3.88 -18.81
CA ARG A 136 -10.69 -5.27 -18.73
C ARG A 136 -9.21 -5.43 -19.05
N LEU A 137 -8.67 -4.55 -19.91
CA LEU A 137 -7.22 -4.50 -20.22
C LEU A 137 -6.41 -3.84 -19.11
N ALA A 138 -7.04 -3.03 -18.26
CA ALA A 138 -6.33 -2.32 -17.20
C ALA A 138 -5.78 -3.26 -16.11
N LEU A 139 -6.33 -4.48 -16.00
CA LEU A 139 -5.73 -5.58 -15.23
C LEU A 139 -4.32 -5.94 -15.73
N GLY A 140 -4.06 -5.83 -17.03
CA GLY A 140 -2.73 -6.05 -17.62
C GLY A 140 -1.70 -4.97 -17.28
N LEU A 141 -2.12 -3.85 -16.68
CA LEU A 141 -1.22 -2.82 -16.13
C LEU A 141 -0.84 -3.09 -14.68
N SER A 142 -1.47 -4.08 -14.02
CA SER A 142 -1.13 -4.42 -12.65
C SER A 142 0.26 -5.08 -12.59
N GLY A 143 1.01 -4.71 -11.57
CA GLY A 143 2.43 -4.99 -11.39
C GLY A 143 3.25 -3.70 -11.29
N PHE A 144 2.81 -2.59 -11.89
CA PHE A 144 3.51 -1.30 -11.78
C PHE A 144 3.48 -0.75 -10.36
N GLU A 145 2.36 -0.88 -9.66
CA GLU A 145 2.19 -0.50 -8.27
C GLU A 145 3.16 -1.27 -7.34
N THR A 146 3.39 -2.57 -7.61
CA THR A 146 4.42 -3.34 -6.90
C THR A 146 5.82 -2.78 -7.22
N GLY A 147 6.11 -2.46 -8.48
CA GLY A 147 7.35 -1.82 -8.93
C GLY A 147 7.62 -0.46 -8.25
N VAL A 148 6.57 0.32 -8.03
CA VAL A 148 6.64 1.59 -7.30
C VAL A 148 6.85 1.36 -5.79
N ALA A 149 6.20 0.35 -5.21
CA ALA A 149 6.36 0.01 -3.79
C ALA A 149 7.80 -0.43 -3.45
N VAL A 150 8.55 -0.97 -4.42
CA VAL A 150 9.94 -1.40 -4.22
C VAL A 150 10.99 -0.32 -4.52
N MET A 151 10.60 0.89 -4.93
CA MET A 151 11.54 2.00 -5.20
C MET A 151 12.56 2.26 -4.08
N PRO A 152 12.21 2.19 -2.78
CA PRO A 152 13.19 2.40 -1.71
C PRO A 152 14.30 1.36 -1.66
N MET A 153 14.10 0.19 -2.28
CA MET A 153 15.09 -0.89 -2.37
C MET A 153 16.03 -0.74 -3.57
N VAL A 154 15.72 0.18 -4.51
CA VAL A 154 16.59 0.46 -5.66
C VAL A 154 17.86 1.15 -5.18
N ARG A 155 19.01 0.63 -5.64
CA ARG A 155 20.32 1.17 -5.30
C ARG A 155 20.49 2.56 -5.91
N GLY A 156 20.86 3.52 -5.07
CA GLY A 156 21.26 4.87 -5.48
C GLY A 156 22.75 4.97 -5.79
N ASP A 157 23.20 6.17 -6.16
CA ASP A 157 24.63 6.47 -6.34
C ASP A 157 25.32 6.62 -4.96
N PHE A 158 26.66 6.56 -4.93
CA PHE A 158 27.44 6.56 -3.68
C PHE A 158 27.20 7.81 -2.80
N GLY A 159 26.83 8.94 -3.41
CA GLY A 159 26.53 10.20 -2.71
C GLY A 159 25.04 10.48 -2.46
N ASP A 160 24.13 9.56 -2.85
CA ASP A 160 22.70 9.78 -2.65
C ASP A 160 22.35 9.78 -1.15
N THR A 161 21.55 10.76 -0.74
CA THR A 161 20.97 10.81 0.61
C THR A 161 19.46 10.60 0.57
N SER A 162 18.83 10.36 1.72
CA SER A 162 17.35 10.27 1.78
C SER A 162 16.66 11.59 1.42
N ALA A 163 17.35 12.72 1.59
CA ALA A 163 16.85 14.04 1.23
C ALA A 163 17.06 14.37 -0.26
N ASP A 164 18.13 13.84 -0.86
CA ASP A 164 18.47 14.05 -2.27
C ASP A 164 18.86 12.72 -2.96
N PRO A 165 17.86 11.90 -3.37
CA PRO A 165 18.10 10.57 -3.92
C PRO A 165 18.13 10.56 -5.45
N VAL A 166 18.93 11.43 -6.09
CA VAL A 166 18.94 11.62 -7.55
C VAL A 166 19.27 10.33 -8.31
N GLY A 167 20.32 9.61 -7.89
CA GLY A 167 20.74 8.35 -8.52
C GLY A 167 19.66 7.28 -8.42
N ARG A 168 19.01 7.15 -7.26
CA ARG A 168 17.88 6.22 -7.04
C ARG A 168 16.69 6.56 -7.93
N ILE A 169 16.32 7.83 -8.09
CA ILE A 169 15.22 8.25 -8.97
C ILE A 169 15.52 7.85 -10.41
N ARG A 170 16.73 8.15 -10.91
CA ARG A 170 17.16 7.78 -12.26
C ARG A 170 17.12 6.27 -12.49
N ASN A 171 17.63 5.48 -11.54
CA ASN A 171 17.63 4.02 -11.65
C ASN A 171 16.21 3.43 -11.56
N THR A 172 15.35 4.04 -10.75
CA THR A 172 13.93 3.70 -10.68
C THR A 172 13.21 3.94 -12.01
N GLN A 173 13.46 5.08 -12.66
CA GLN A 173 12.89 5.37 -13.97
C GLN A 173 13.33 4.35 -15.02
N LYS A 174 14.62 3.95 -15.01
CA LYS A 174 15.12 2.88 -15.89
C LYS A 174 14.41 1.55 -15.64
N LEU A 175 14.21 1.17 -14.38
CA LEU A 175 13.50 -0.05 -13.99
C LEU A 175 12.05 -0.03 -14.48
N LEU A 176 11.32 1.06 -14.23
CA LEU A 176 9.92 1.20 -14.64
C LEU A 176 9.78 1.24 -16.17
N LEU A 177 10.69 1.93 -16.87
CA LEU A 177 10.67 1.99 -18.34
C LEU A 177 10.98 0.62 -18.96
N ALA A 178 11.98 -0.10 -18.44
CA ALA A 178 12.31 -1.43 -18.91
C ALA A 178 11.15 -2.40 -18.71
N ALA A 179 10.53 -2.39 -17.51
CA ALA A 179 9.33 -3.19 -17.23
C ALA A 179 8.18 -2.84 -18.20
N ALA A 180 7.92 -1.54 -18.41
CA ALA A 180 6.87 -1.07 -19.31
C ALA A 180 7.06 -1.54 -20.75
N LEU A 181 8.28 -1.45 -21.27
CA LEU A 181 8.60 -1.88 -22.64
C LEU A 181 8.46 -3.40 -22.79
N ILE A 182 9.00 -4.18 -21.84
CA ILE A 182 8.89 -5.63 -21.85
C ILE A 182 7.41 -6.04 -21.80
N MET A 183 6.65 -5.53 -20.82
CA MET A 183 5.23 -5.85 -20.68
C MET A 183 4.44 -5.45 -21.92
N SER A 184 4.72 -4.29 -22.52
CA SER A 184 4.01 -3.82 -23.72
C SER A 184 4.26 -4.72 -24.92
N VAL A 185 5.52 -5.12 -25.17
CA VAL A 185 5.87 -6.04 -26.26
C VAL A 185 5.18 -7.39 -26.07
N PHE A 186 5.27 -7.96 -24.87
CA PHE A 186 4.65 -9.25 -24.59
C PHE A 186 3.13 -9.19 -24.65
N LEU A 187 2.49 -8.19 -24.03
CA LEU A 187 1.04 -8.06 -23.98
C LEU A 187 0.43 -7.85 -25.38
N ILE A 188 0.99 -6.95 -26.18
CA ILE A 188 0.51 -6.69 -27.54
C ILE A 188 0.76 -7.92 -28.41
N GLY A 189 1.97 -8.47 -28.36
CA GLY A 189 2.34 -9.65 -29.13
C GLY A 189 1.50 -10.87 -28.80
N SER A 190 1.36 -11.19 -27.51
CA SER A 190 0.57 -12.32 -27.03
C SER A 190 -0.90 -12.17 -27.41
N SER A 191 -1.49 -10.99 -27.17
CA SER A 191 -2.90 -10.72 -27.51
C SER A 191 -3.16 -10.87 -29.00
N PHE A 192 -2.20 -10.45 -29.84
CA PHE A 192 -2.31 -10.59 -31.29
C PHE A 192 -2.29 -12.07 -31.73
N ILE A 193 -1.30 -12.85 -31.28
CA ILE A 193 -1.20 -14.25 -31.71
C ILE A 193 -2.32 -15.12 -31.12
N THR A 194 -2.75 -14.87 -29.89
CA THR A 194 -3.82 -15.66 -29.27
C THR A 194 -5.16 -15.38 -29.93
N THR A 195 -5.46 -14.13 -30.28
CA THR A 195 -6.69 -13.75 -30.99
C THR A 195 -6.78 -14.39 -32.38
N LEU A 196 -5.64 -14.55 -33.07
CA LEU A 196 -5.61 -15.06 -34.44
C LEU A 196 -5.48 -16.59 -34.55
N LEU A 197 -4.79 -17.23 -33.61
CA LEU A 197 -4.44 -18.66 -33.71
C LEU A 197 -5.31 -19.58 -32.85
N ILE A 198 -5.99 -19.04 -31.84
CA ILE A 198 -6.83 -19.82 -30.92
C ILE A 198 -8.30 -19.68 -31.35
N PRO A 199 -9.00 -20.80 -31.61
CA PRO A 199 -10.44 -20.78 -31.89
C PRO A 199 -11.24 -20.21 -30.71
N ALA A 200 -12.34 -19.51 -31.00
CA ALA A 200 -13.17 -18.88 -29.97
C ALA A 200 -13.73 -19.90 -28.96
N GLU A 201 -14.01 -21.13 -29.40
CA GLU A 201 -14.54 -22.19 -28.55
C GLU A 201 -13.54 -22.67 -27.50
N ALA A 202 -12.23 -22.55 -27.78
CA ALA A 202 -11.18 -22.95 -26.86
C ALA A 202 -11.02 -21.96 -25.68
N PHE A 203 -11.54 -20.73 -25.82
CA PHE A 203 -11.59 -19.74 -24.74
C PHE A 203 -12.81 -19.89 -23.82
N ALA A 204 -13.74 -20.80 -24.13
CA ALA A 204 -14.90 -21.01 -23.26
C ALA A 204 -14.49 -21.55 -21.89
N GLU A 205 -15.30 -21.28 -20.86
CA GLU A 205 -15.02 -21.68 -19.49
C GLU A 205 -14.78 -23.20 -19.37
N GLY A 206 -13.72 -23.59 -18.65
CA GLY A 206 -13.28 -24.98 -18.50
C GLY A 206 -12.63 -25.62 -19.74
N ARG A 207 -12.31 -24.86 -20.79
CA ARG A 207 -11.57 -25.34 -21.98
C ARG A 207 -10.08 -25.07 -21.88
N GLU A 208 -9.31 -25.76 -22.73
CA GLU A 208 -7.86 -25.84 -22.68
C GLU A 208 -7.11 -24.50 -22.83
N ALA A 209 -7.73 -23.46 -23.39
CA ALA A 209 -7.10 -22.14 -23.54
C ALA A 209 -7.61 -21.10 -22.53
N ASN A 210 -8.67 -21.39 -21.76
CA ASN A 210 -9.20 -20.45 -20.78
C ASN A 210 -8.19 -20.27 -19.62
N GLY A 211 -7.79 -19.03 -19.33
CA GLY A 211 -6.75 -18.73 -18.33
C GLY A 211 -5.32 -19.12 -18.73
N ARG A 212 -5.10 -19.85 -19.84
CA ARG A 212 -3.79 -20.40 -20.22
C ARG A 212 -3.51 -20.40 -21.73
N ALA A 213 -3.98 -19.37 -22.42
CA ALA A 213 -3.88 -19.23 -23.88
C ALA A 213 -2.46 -19.40 -24.45
N LEU A 214 -1.43 -18.87 -23.79
CA LEU A 214 -0.04 -19.03 -24.26
C LEU A 214 0.51 -20.43 -24.03
N ALA A 215 0.14 -21.08 -22.92
CA ALA A 215 0.49 -22.48 -22.68
C ALA A 215 -0.16 -23.38 -23.75
N TYR A 216 -1.43 -23.13 -24.08
CA TYR A 216 -2.11 -23.83 -25.17
C TYR A 216 -1.35 -23.72 -26.50
N LEU A 217 -0.88 -22.53 -26.87
CA LEU A 217 -0.06 -22.34 -28.08
C LEU A 217 1.30 -23.05 -27.97
N ALA A 218 1.92 -23.04 -26.79
CA ALA A 218 3.19 -23.72 -26.55
C ALA A 218 3.05 -25.25 -26.76
N HIS A 219 2.02 -25.87 -26.18
CA HIS A 219 1.74 -27.30 -26.39
C HIS A 219 1.40 -27.58 -27.86
N LYS A 220 0.54 -26.77 -28.48
CA LYS A 220 0.07 -26.97 -29.86
C LYS A 220 1.19 -26.86 -30.91
N TYR A 221 2.07 -25.87 -30.81
CA TYR A 221 3.06 -25.56 -31.85
C TYR A 221 4.49 -25.99 -31.52
N LEU A 222 4.84 -26.14 -30.24
CA LEU A 222 6.19 -26.55 -29.79
C LEU A 222 6.23 -27.95 -29.16
N GLY A 223 5.06 -28.57 -28.98
CA GLY A 223 4.89 -29.92 -28.46
C GLY A 223 4.95 -30.02 -26.94
N ASP A 224 4.49 -31.17 -26.42
CA ASP A 224 4.22 -31.37 -24.98
C ASP A 224 5.45 -31.18 -24.08
N LYS A 225 6.65 -31.52 -24.56
CA LYS A 225 7.88 -31.34 -23.78
C LYS A 225 8.17 -29.86 -23.51
N PHE A 226 8.03 -29.03 -24.54
CA PHE A 226 8.22 -27.59 -24.40
C PHE A 226 7.07 -26.97 -23.60
N GLY A 227 5.83 -27.37 -23.91
CA GLY A 227 4.65 -26.92 -23.16
C GLY A 227 4.76 -27.23 -21.66
N THR A 228 5.26 -28.41 -21.29
CA THR A 228 5.48 -28.77 -19.88
C THR A 228 6.53 -27.89 -19.20
N LEU A 229 7.63 -27.58 -19.90
CA LEU A 229 8.64 -26.64 -19.39
C LEU A 229 8.06 -25.23 -19.24
N TYR A 230 7.23 -24.81 -20.19
CA TYR A 230 6.51 -23.54 -20.14
C TYR A 230 5.55 -23.49 -18.95
N ASP A 231 4.80 -24.56 -18.69
CA ASP A 231 3.90 -24.67 -17.54
C ASP A 231 4.68 -24.57 -16.22
N LEU A 232 5.79 -25.31 -16.09
CA LEU A 232 6.64 -25.24 -14.89
C LEU A 232 7.18 -23.81 -14.66
N SER A 233 7.58 -23.13 -15.74
CA SER A 233 8.03 -21.75 -15.65
C SER A 233 6.90 -20.79 -15.27
N SER A 234 5.69 -21.02 -15.79
CA SER A 234 4.48 -20.22 -15.50
C SER A 234 4.07 -20.39 -14.05
N ILE A 235 4.00 -21.63 -13.55
CA ILE A 235 3.74 -21.96 -12.14
C ILE A 235 4.76 -21.26 -11.23
N SER A 236 6.05 -21.34 -11.59
CA SER A 236 7.14 -20.78 -10.78
C SER A 236 7.07 -19.26 -10.68
N ILE A 237 6.83 -18.56 -11.80
CA ILE A 237 6.73 -17.10 -11.80
C ILE A 237 5.43 -16.62 -11.14
N LEU A 238 4.30 -17.30 -11.36
CA LEU A 238 3.02 -16.96 -10.74
C LEU A 238 3.11 -17.12 -9.22
N TRP A 239 3.55 -18.28 -8.74
CA TRP A 239 3.75 -18.49 -7.31
C TRP A 239 4.68 -17.42 -6.69
N PHE A 240 5.76 -17.07 -7.40
CA PHE A 240 6.71 -16.08 -6.94
C PHE A 240 6.21 -14.63 -7.07
N ALA A 241 5.20 -14.35 -7.91
CA ALA A 241 4.64 -13.00 -8.06
C ALA A 241 4.10 -12.45 -6.72
N GLY A 242 3.52 -13.31 -5.88
CA GLY A 242 3.13 -12.95 -4.51
C GLY A 242 4.28 -12.42 -3.65
N ALA A 243 5.54 -12.76 -3.96
CA ALA A 243 6.70 -12.25 -3.24
C ALA A 243 6.87 -10.73 -3.40
N SER A 244 6.61 -10.17 -4.58
CA SER A 244 6.74 -8.72 -4.80
C SER A 244 5.69 -7.95 -3.98
N ALA A 245 4.46 -8.47 -3.94
CA ALA A 245 3.36 -7.92 -3.14
C ALA A 245 3.64 -8.03 -1.63
N MET A 246 4.14 -9.16 -1.15
CA MET A 246 4.59 -9.32 0.24
C MET A 246 5.71 -8.32 0.58
N ALA A 247 6.69 -8.14 -0.29
CA ALA A 247 7.75 -7.14 -0.10
C ALA A 247 7.19 -5.70 -0.06
N GLY A 248 6.19 -5.39 -0.90
CA GLY A 248 5.46 -4.14 -0.90
C GLY A 248 4.76 -3.88 0.43
N LEU A 249 4.01 -4.85 0.95
CA LEU A 249 3.33 -4.77 2.24
C LEU A 249 4.31 -4.57 3.41
N LEU A 250 5.42 -5.31 3.43
CA LEU A 250 6.46 -5.19 4.44
C LEU A 250 7.20 -3.85 4.41
N ASN A 251 7.11 -3.09 3.31
CA ASN A 251 7.63 -1.73 3.21
C ASN A 251 6.57 -0.69 3.59
N LEU A 252 5.34 -0.84 3.06
CA LEU A 252 4.26 0.12 3.26
C LEU A 252 3.77 0.15 4.71
N VAL A 253 3.52 -1.01 5.31
CA VAL A 253 2.91 -1.07 6.65
C VAL A 253 3.79 -0.44 7.73
N PRO A 254 5.07 -0.81 7.90
CA PRO A 254 5.93 -0.19 8.91
C PRO A 254 6.13 1.31 8.70
N ARG A 255 6.07 1.77 7.44
CA ARG A 255 6.29 3.17 7.08
C ARG A 255 5.07 4.06 7.34
N TYR A 256 3.86 3.53 7.14
CA TYR A 256 2.63 4.33 7.16
C TYR A 256 1.63 3.98 8.27
N LEU A 257 1.65 2.79 8.88
CA LEU A 257 0.71 2.49 9.98
C LEU A 257 1.24 2.95 11.35
N PRO A 258 2.44 2.56 11.82
CA PRO A 258 2.91 2.93 13.15
C PRO A 258 3.08 4.44 13.39
N PRO A 259 3.72 5.24 12.50
CA PRO A 259 3.90 6.67 12.75
C PRO A 259 2.58 7.43 12.90
N TYR A 260 1.52 6.99 12.22
CA TYR A 260 0.20 7.59 12.34
C TYR A 260 -0.59 7.07 13.53
N GLY A 261 0.02 6.20 14.32
CA GLY A 261 -0.63 5.49 15.40
C GLY A 261 -1.80 4.65 14.93
N MET A 262 -1.63 3.88 13.87
CA MET A 262 -2.67 3.01 13.33
C MET A 262 -2.39 1.53 13.55
N ALA A 263 -1.15 1.17 13.90
CA ALA A 263 -0.76 -0.18 14.27
C ALA A 263 0.12 -0.17 15.53
N PRO A 264 0.18 -1.30 16.27
CA PRO A 264 1.12 -1.47 17.36
C PRO A 264 2.58 -1.31 16.91
N GLU A 265 3.47 -0.96 17.83
CA GLU A 265 4.92 -0.77 17.53
C GLU A 265 5.59 -2.04 17.00
N TRP A 266 5.13 -3.23 17.43
CA TRP A 266 5.67 -4.48 16.92
C TRP A 266 5.43 -4.65 15.41
N ALA A 267 4.48 -3.93 14.80
CA ALA A 267 4.27 -3.94 13.36
C ALA A 267 5.46 -3.34 12.58
N LYS A 268 6.42 -2.70 13.27
CA LYS A 268 7.73 -2.33 12.69
C LYS A 268 8.65 -3.54 12.51
N ALA A 269 8.42 -4.62 13.26
CA ALA A 269 9.22 -5.84 13.17
C ALA A 269 8.78 -6.69 11.98
N ARG A 270 9.75 -7.03 11.11
CA ARG A 270 9.49 -7.76 9.87
C ARG A 270 8.88 -9.14 10.08
N ARG A 271 9.48 -9.98 10.94
CA ARG A 271 9.08 -11.40 11.06
C ARG A 271 7.65 -11.59 11.60
N PRO A 272 7.22 -10.91 12.68
CA PRO A 272 5.83 -10.99 13.14
C PRO A 272 4.84 -10.53 12.06
N LEU A 273 5.19 -9.46 11.33
CA LEU A 273 4.34 -8.92 10.29
C LEU A 273 4.15 -9.90 9.12
N VAL A 274 5.19 -10.65 8.72
CA VAL A 274 5.08 -11.73 7.73
C VAL A 274 4.06 -12.78 8.18
N ILE A 275 4.12 -13.22 9.45
CA ILE A 275 3.19 -14.23 9.98
C ILE A 275 1.75 -13.73 9.90
N VAL A 276 1.51 -12.47 10.26
CA VAL A 276 0.17 -11.86 10.16
C VAL A 276 -0.33 -11.85 8.72
N PHE A 277 0.50 -11.44 7.75
CA PHE A 277 0.09 -11.47 6.36
C PHE A 277 -0.16 -12.88 5.84
N VAL A 278 0.65 -13.87 6.22
CA VAL A 278 0.40 -15.28 5.86
C VAL A 278 -0.92 -15.79 6.43
N LEU A 279 -1.27 -15.42 7.66
CA LEU A 279 -2.56 -15.78 8.25
C LEU A 279 -3.74 -15.11 7.52
N ILE A 280 -3.57 -13.84 7.14
CA ILE A 280 -4.57 -13.12 6.35
C ILE A 280 -4.72 -13.78 4.97
N THR A 281 -3.63 -14.14 4.30
CA THR A 281 -3.69 -14.79 2.99
C THR A 281 -4.34 -16.17 3.09
N PHE A 282 -4.10 -16.93 4.16
CA PHE A 282 -4.85 -18.17 4.40
C PHE A 282 -6.35 -17.94 4.57
N ALA A 283 -6.75 -16.95 5.37
CA ALA A 283 -8.16 -16.62 5.56
C ALA A 283 -8.83 -16.22 4.24
N VAL A 284 -8.16 -15.41 3.42
CA VAL A 284 -8.64 -15.02 2.09
C VAL A 284 -8.72 -16.24 1.16
N THR A 285 -7.69 -17.09 1.09
CA THR A 285 -7.71 -18.31 0.29
C THR A 285 -8.85 -19.25 0.69
N LEU A 286 -9.14 -19.39 1.98
CA LEU A 286 -10.27 -20.19 2.46
C LEU A 286 -11.63 -19.56 2.08
N LEU A 287 -11.75 -18.24 2.18
CA LEU A 287 -12.98 -17.52 1.83
C LEU A 287 -13.30 -17.63 0.34
N PHE A 288 -12.28 -17.53 -0.52
CA PHE A 288 -12.41 -17.64 -1.98
C PHE A 288 -12.23 -19.07 -2.51
N GLN A 289 -12.06 -20.06 -1.64
CA GLN A 289 -11.81 -21.45 -2.04
C GLN A 289 -10.65 -21.62 -3.05
N ALA A 290 -9.64 -20.75 -2.96
CA ALA A 290 -8.53 -20.68 -3.92
C ALA A 290 -8.97 -20.47 -5.39
N ASP A 291 -10.09 -19.80 -5.62
CA ASP A 291 -10.58 -19.49 -6.96
C ASP A 291 -9.99 -18.17 -7.48
N VAL A 292 -9.46 -18.20 -8.71
CA VAL A 292 -8.78 -17.06 -9.35
C VAL A 292 -9.80 -16.01 -9.81
N ASP A 293 -10.89 -16.45 -10.42
CA ASP A 293 -11.90 -15.58 -11.01
C ASP A 293 -12.69 -14.81 -9.93
N ALA A 294 -13.03 -15.49 -8.84
CA ALA A 294 -13.71 -14.91 -7.70
C ALA A 294 -12.87 -13.82 -7.00
N GLN A 295 -11.53 -13.94 -7.05
CA GLN A 295 -10.60 -12.94 -6.49
C GLN A 295 -10.30 -11.79 -7.45
N GLY A 296 -10.39 -12.01 -8.77
CA GLY A 296 -9.95 -11.07 -9.79
C GLY A 296 -10.65 -9.71 -9.73
N GLY A 297 -11.91 -9.65 -9.28
CA GLY A 297 -12.62 -8.38 -9.07
C GLY A 297 -11.99 -7.51 -7.97
N ALA A 298 -11.63 -8.12 -6.85
CA ALA A 298 -11.01 -7.41 -5.73
C ALA A 298 -9.60 -6.92 -6.03
N TYR A 299 -8.84 -7.74 -6.75
CA TYR A 299 -7.55 -7.34 -7.30
C TYR A 299 -7.67 -6.10 -8.19
N ALA A 300 -8.54 -6.16 -9.21
CA ALA A 300 -8.77 -5.04 -10.13
C ALA A 300 -9.15 -3.75 -9.38
N THR A 301 -10.06 -3.85 -8.40
CA THR A 301 -10.50 -2.71 -7.60
C THR A 301 -9.35 -2.10 -6.79
N GLY A 302 -8.51 -2.92 -6.17
CA GLY A 302 -7.35 -2.45 -5.39
C GLY A 302 -6.36 -1.66 -6.24
N VAL A 303 -5.87 -2.28 -7.32
CA VAL A 303 -4.89 -1.68 -8.24
C VAL A 303 -5.41 -0.39 -8.85
N LEU A 304 -6.62 -0.42 -9.43
CA LEU A 304 -7.19 0.72 -10.14
C LEU A 304 -7.42 1.91 -9.22
N PHE A 305 -7.78 1.67 -7.96
CA PHE A 305 -7.92 2.74 -6.98
C PHE A 305 -6.57 3.39 -6.66
N LEU A 306 -5.50 2.60 -6.49
CA LEU A 306 -4.14 3.13 -6.28
C LEU A 306 -3.66 3.94 -7.49
N MET A 307 -3.81 3.41 -8.70
CA MET A 307 -3.41 4.09 -9.93
C MET A 307 -4.19 5.39 -10.14
N SER A 308 -5.52 5.37 -9.93
CA SER A 308 -6.35 6.57 -10.00
C SER A 308 -5.97 7.61 -8.98
N SER A 309 -5.70 7.20 -7.73
CA SER A 309 -5.26 8.11 -6.68
C SER A 309 -3.92 8.76 -7.01
N ALA A 310 -2.97 7.98 -7.52
CA ALA A 310 -1.68 8.48 -7.97
C ALA A 310 -1.82 9.44 -9.16
N ALA A 311 -2.66 9.12 -10.16
CA ALA A 311 -2.93 9.97 -11.30
C ALA A 311 -3.50 11.33 -10.86
N VAL A 312 -4.54 11.33 -10.01
CA VAL A 312 -5.15 12.56 -9.44
C VAL A 312 -4.09 13.39 -8.72
N ALA A 313 -3.26 12.75 -7.89
CA ALA A 313 -2.23 13.44 -7.14
C ALA A 313 -1.22 14.14 -8.08
N VAL A 314 -0.75 13.45 -9.12
CA VAL A 314 0.18 14.01 -10.12
C VAL A 314 -0.47 15.13 -10.93
N THR A 315 -1.74 14.99 -11.31
CA THR A 315 -2.53 16.05 -11.97
C THR A 315 -2.61 17.30 -11.10
N MET A 316 -2.91 17.16 -9.81
CA MET A 316 -2.99 18.28 -8.88
C MET A 316 -1.62 18.96 -8.71
N ALA A 317 -0.54 18.19 -8.57
CA ALA A 317 0.81 18.72 -8.39
C ALA A 317 1.29 19.52 -9.62
N ASN A 318 0.85 19.14 -10.83
CA ASN A 318 1.28 19.74 -12.09
C ASN A 318 0.21 20.60 -12.76
N TRP A 319 -0.87 20.97 -12.04
CA TRP A 319 -2.04 21.65 -12.60
C TRP A 319 -1.71 22.96 -13.32
N ARG A 320 -0.69 23.68 -12.84
CA ARG A 320 -0.25 24.97 -13.40
C ARG A 320 0.79 24.85 -14.53
N THR A 321 1.18 23.62 -14.90
CA THR A 321 2.17 23.36 -15.95
C THR A 321 1.46 22.96 -17.25
N PRO A 322 2.10 23.13 -18.44
CA PRO A 322 1.52 22.66 -19.70
C PRO A 322 1.28 21.14 -19.70
N LEU A 323 2.06 20.38 -18.94
CA LEU A 323 1.90 18.93 -18.76
C LEU A 323 0.64 18.56 -17.96
N GLY A 324 0.05 19.50 -17.21
CA GLY A 324 -1.16 19.27 -16.41
C GLY A 324 -2.33 18.72 -17.23
N ARG A 325 -2.45 19.11 -18.51
CA ARG A 325 -3.50 18.59 -19.42
C ARG A 325 -3.33 17.11 -19.74
N ILE A 326 -2.09 16.65 -19.91
CA ILE A 326 -1.79 15.24 -20.17
C ILE A 326 -2.12 14.40 -18.94
N TYR A 327 -1.71 14.86 -17.77
CA TYR A 327 -2.04 14.17 -16.51
C TYR A 327 -3.54 14.19 -16.24
N LEU A 328 -4.25 15.27 -16.58
CA LEU A 328 -5.71 15.31 -16.47
C LEU A 328 -6.36 14.25 -17.35
N LEU A 329 -5.91 14.09 -18.60
CA LEU A 329 -6.42 13.03 -19.49
C LEU A 329 -6.18 11.64 -18.89
N MET A 330 -4.98 11.37 -18.37
CA MET A 330 -4.67 10.10 -17.70
C MET A 330 -5.58 9.87 -16.49
N THR A 331 -5.79 10.90 -15.68
CA THR A 331 -6.70 10.85 -14.52
C THR A 331 -8.12 10.52 -14.95
N LEU A 332 -8.64 11.14 -16.01
CA LEU A 332 -9.98 10.84 -16.52
C LEU A 332 -10.10 9.37 -16.96
N VAL A 333 -9.09 8.84 -17.65
CA VAL A 333 -9.08 7.43 -18.08
C VAL A 333 -9.06 6.48 -16.89
N PHE A 334 -8.19 6.70 -15.90
CA PHE A 334 -8.11 5.83 -14.71
C PHE A 334 -9.35 5.94 -13.84
N VAL A 335 -9.92 7.14 -13.65
CA VAL A 335 -11.16 7.34 -12.90
C VAL A 335 -12.33 6.64 -13.58
N TYR A 336 -12.49 6.82 -14.90
CA TYR A 336 -13.50 6.09 -15.67
C TYR A 336 -13.35 4.57 -15.51
N THR A 337 -12.12 4.08 -15.69
CA THR A 337 -11.80 2.65 -15.60
C THR A 337 -12.11 2.09 -14.21
N THR A 338 -11.77 2.84 -13.16
CA THR A 338 -12.06 2.45 -11.77
C THR A 338 -13.55 2.38 -11.50
N ILE A 339 -14.31 3.38 -11.95
CA ILE A 339 -15.77 3.41 -11.79
C ILE A 339 -16.41 2.27 -12.56
N ALA A 340 -16.03 2.08 -13.82
CA ALA A 340 -16.54 1.00 -14.66
C ALA A 340 -16.28 -0.38 -14.03
N ASN A 341 -15.06 -0.63 -13.57
CA ASN A 341 -14.71 -1.88 -12.90
C ASN A 341 -15.48 -2.07 -11.58
N MET A 342 -15.66 -1.01 -10.78
CA MET A 342 -16.44 -1.07 -9.54
C MET A 342 -17.92 -1.37 -9.77
N VAL A 343 -18.49 -0.92 -10.89
CA VAL A 343 -19.87 -1.22 -11.28
C VAL A 343 -19.99 -2.66 -11.81
N GLU A 344 -19.06 -3.11 -12.65
CA GLU A 344 -19.06 -4.46 -13.23
C GLU A 344 -18.74 -5.53 -12.18
N ARG A 345 -17.85 -5.22 -11.22
CA ARG A 345 -17.34 -6.15 -10.19
C ARG A 345 -17.46 -5.55 -8.78
N PRO A 346 -18.68 -5.48 -8.21
CA PRO A 346 -18.91 -4.88 -6.89
C PRO A 346 -18.26 -5.68 -5.74
N GLU A 347 -17.94 -6.95 -5.97
CA GLU A 347 -17.16 -7.82 -5.07
C GLU A 347 -15.92 -7.12 -4.52
N GLY A 348 -15.19 -6.40 -5.37
CA GLY A 348 -13.94 -5.76 -4.97
C GLY A 348 -14.13 -4.62 -3.97
N ILE A 349 -15.24 -3.88 -4.04
CA ILE A 349 -15.58 -2.85 -3.05
C ILE A 349 -15.87 -3.50 -1.70
N LYS A 350 -16.59 -4.62 -1.67
CA LYS A 350 -16.92 -5.34 -0.43
C LYS A 350 -15.64 -5.72 0.32
N ILE A 351 -14.67 -6.33 -0.37
CA ILE A 351 -13.39 -6.70 0.26
C ILE A 351 -12.60 -5.48 0.71
N ALA A 352 -12.47 -4.46 -0.15
CA ALA A 352 -11.75 -3.25 0.21
C ALA A 352 -12.35 -2.58 1.45
N SER A 353 -13.68 -2.54 1.56
CA SER A 353 -14.36 -2.02 2.74
C SER A 353 -14.08 -2.81 4.02
N PHE A 354 -13.92 -4.14 3.93
CA PHE A 354 -13.54 -4.97 5.07
C PHE A 354 -12.11 -4.65 5.54
N PHE A 355 -11.15 -4.56 4.63
CA PHE A 355 -9.78 -4.17 4.99
C PHE A 355 -9.70 -2.75 5.58
N ILE A 356 -10.43 -1.80 4.98
CA ILE A 356 -10.54 -0.43 5.50
C ILE A 356 -11.13 -0.45 6.91
N ALA A 357 -12.24 -1.18 7.12
CA ALA A 357 -12.87 -1.31 8.43
C ALA A 357 -11.91 -1.95 9.45
N ALA A 358 -11.20 -3.01 9.08
CA ALA A 358 -10.24 -3.68 9.94
C ALA A 358 -9.08 -2.74 10.36
N ILE A 359 -8.53 -1.97 9.42
CA ILE A 359 -7.52 -0.95 9.73
C ILE A 359 -8.10 0.11 10.67
N VAL A 360 -9.29 0.63 10.38
CA VAL A 360 -9.94 1.68 11.19
C VAL A 360 -10.20 1.18 12.61
N VAL A 361 -10.77 -0.02 12.76
CA VAL A 361 -11.04 -0.64 14.07
C VAL A 361 -9.75 -0.88 14.84
N THR A 362 -8.72 -1.45 14.20
CA THR A 362 -7.42 -1.69 14.83
C THR A 362 -6.74 -0.38 15.24
N SER A 363 -6.85 0.66 14.40
CA SER A 363 -6.34 2.01 14.67
C SER A 363 -7.06 2.67 15.85
N LEU A 364 -8.39 2.55 15.92
CA LEU A 364 -9.18 3.06 17.04
C LEU A 364 -8.85 2.33 18.34
N LEU A 365 -8.77 0.99 18.31
CA LEU A 365 -8.42 0.19 19.49
C LEU A 365 -7.00 0.51 19.98
N SER A 366 -6.03 0.55 19.07
CA SER A 366 -4.66 0.97 19.34
C SER A 366 -4.61 2.38 19.92
N ARG A 367 -5.45 3.31 19.45
CA ARG A 367 -5.53 4.67 19.98
C ARG A 367 -6.12 4.71 21.39
N ILE A 368 -7.18 3.94 21.67
CA ILE A 368 -7.79 3.87 23.00
C ILE A 368 -6.77 3.36 24.02
N ILE A 369 -6.07 2.26 23.71
CA ILE A 369 -5.04 1.68 24.59
C ILE A 369 -3.90 2.69 24.81
N ARG A 370 -3.44 3.37 23.76
CA ARG A 370 -2.34 4.34 23.88
C ARG A 370 -2.74 5.65 24.55
N ALA A 371 -4.03 6.00 24.55
CA ALA A 371 -4.51 7.15 25.30
C ALA A 371 -4.47 6.92 26.81
N THR A 372 -4.40 5.66 27.27
CA THR A 372 -4.30 5.31 28.69
C THR A 372 -2.88 4.96 29.14
N GLU A 373 -1.92 4.79 28.23
CA GLU A 373 -0.51 4.53 28.56
C GLU A 373 0.28 5.84 28.75
N LEU A 374 0.93 6.00 29.91
CA LEU A 374 1.84 7.11 30.19
C LEU A 374 3.23 6.80 29.58
N ARG A 375 3.47 7.28 28.36
CA ARG A 375 4.66 6.92 27.56
C ARG A 375 5.79 7.96 27.56
N ILE A 376 5.60 9.10 28.21
CA ILE A 376 6.68 10.08 28.37
C ILE A 376 7.64 9.51 29.41
N HIS A 377 8.78 9.00 28.94
CA HIS A 377 9.79 8.37 29.78
C HIS A 377 10.72 9.39 30.42
N THR A 378 11.00 10.48 29.71
CA THR A 378 11.87 11.56 30.19
C THR A 378 11.19 12.91 30.03
N VAL A 379 11.31 13.75 31.06
CA VAL A 379 10.91 15.15 31.00
C VAL A 379 12.20 15.97 31.03
N GLU A 380 12.43 16.75 29.98
CA GLU A 380 13.58 17.63 29.86
C GLU A 380 13.14 19.07 30.14
N LEU A 381 13.55 19.59 31.28
CA LEU A 381 13.30 20.97 31.67
C LEU A 381 14.39 21.86 31.07
N SER A 382 14.00 22.99 30.47
CA SER A 382 14.98 24.05 30.17
C SER A 382 15.56 24.63 31.47
N GLU A 383 16.75 25.22 31.43
CA GLU A 383 17.36 25.86 32.62
C GLU A 383 16.40 26.84 33.32
N SER A 384 15.61 27.59 32.54
CA SER A 384 14.58 28.48 33.06
C SER A 384 13.40 27.76 33.73
N ALA A 385 12.96 26.62 33.19
CA ALA A 385 11.88 25.83 33.79
C ALA A 385 12.34 25.21 35.10
N GLN A 386 13.58 24.70 35.12
CA GLN A 386 14.17 24.07 36.29
C GLN A 386 14.31 25.07 37.45
N LYS A 387 14.84 26.27 37.19
CA LYS A 387 14.91 27.34 38.20
C LYS A 387 13.55 27.72 38.77
N MET A 388 12.51 27.85 37.93
CA MET A 388 11.16 28.18 38.40
C MET A 388 10.60 27.14 39.37
N ILE A 389 10.89 25.85 39.14
CA ILE A 389 10.43 24.75 39.99
C ILE A 389 11.25 24.70 41.29
N GLU A 390 12.58 24.85 41.21
CA GLU A 390 13.47 24.86 42.38
C GLU A 390 13.15 26.01 43.34
N GLU A 391 12.85 27.21 42.82
CA GLU A 391 12.45 28.38 43.62
C GLU A 391 11.15 28.16 44.42
N MET A 392 10.34 27.17 44.04
CA MET A 392 9.04 26.88 44.66
C MET A 392 9.05 25.64 45.56
N HIS A 393 10.18 24.93 45.64
CA HIS A 393 10.29 23.67 46.35
C HIS A 393 9.87 23.77 47.84
N ASN A 394 10.19 24.89 48.51
CA ASN A 394 9.90 25.06 49.94
C ASN A 394 8.44 25.38 50.27
N GLU A 395 7.63 25.82 49.30
CA GLU A 395 6.27 26.33 49.52
C GLU A 395 5.17 25.46 48.87
N GLY A 396 5.59 24.38 48.18
CA GLY A 396 4.71 23.48 47.44
C GLY A 396 4.44 23.96 46.01
N VAL A 397 4.68 23.10 45.03
CA VAL A 397 4.55 23.47 43.61
C VAL A 397 3.08 23.43 43.17
N ARG A 398 2.46 24.60 42.99
CA ARG A 398 1.07 24.71 42.51
C ARG A 398 1.03 25.02 41.02
N ILE A 399 0.42 24.12 40.26
CA ILE A 399 0.34 24.22 38.79
C ILE A 399 -1.09 24.43 38.35
N ILE A 400 -1.31 25.47 37.55
CA ILE A 400 -2.60 25.78 36.94
C ILE A 400 -2.54 25.53 35.45
N ALA A 401 -3.34 24.59 34.96
CA ALA A 401 -3.49 24.39 33.52
C ALA A 401 -4.17 25.62 32.89
N HIS A 402 -3.51 26.22 31.90
CA HIS A 402 -4.03 27.37 31.17
C HIS A 402 -4.06 27.08 29.67
N ARG A 403 -5.21 27.41 29.04
CA ARG A 403 -5.39 27.33 27.60
C ARG A 403 -5.39 28.75 27.04
N PRO A 404 -4.26 29.23 26.51
CA PRO A 404 -4.14 30.63 26.11
C PRO A 404 -4.88 30.89 24.79
N ASP A 405 -5.54 32.05 24.72
CA ASP A 405 -6.22 32.54 23.52
C ASP A 405 -5.41 33.68 22.87
N LYS A 406 -5.12 34.77 23.60
CA LYS A 406 -4.34 35.91 23.11
C LYS A 406 -2.97 36.05 23.76
N ARG A 407 -2.72 35.35 24.88
CA ARG A 407 -1.47 35.39 25.66
C ARG A 407 -1.14 36.79 26.17
N THR A 408 -2.15 37.59 26.50
CA THR A 408 -1.97 38.93 27.07
C THR A 408 -1.82 38.86 28.58
N LEU A 409 -1.16 39.85 29.18
CA LEU A 409 -0.96 39.92 30.63
C LEU A 409 -2.30 39.88 31.41
N GLU A 410 -3.30 40.59 30.90
CA GLU A 410 -4.67 40.63 31.43
C GLU A 410 -5.32 39.23 31.49
N GLU A 411 -5.03 38.36 30.52
CA GLU A 411 -5.57 36.99 30.46
C GLU A 411 -5.02 36.13 31.61
N TYR A 412 -3.73 36.27 31.94
CA TYR A 412 -3.11 35.56 33.06
C TYR A 412 -3.53 36.15 34.41
N ASP A 413 -3.66 37.48 34.52
CA ASP A 413 -4.14 38.14 35.75
C ASP A 413 -5.55 37.69 36.12
N GLU A 414 -6.46 37.64 35.13
CA GLU A 414 -7.83 37.18 35.36
C GLU A 414 -7.87 35.69 35.71
N LYS A 415 -7.03 34.86 35.06
CA LYS A 415 -6.97 33.43 35.36
C LYS A 415 -6.37 33.15 36.74
N GLU A 416 -5.35 33.90 37.15
CA GLU A 416 -4.79 33.81 38.50
C GLU A 416 -5.84 34.19 39.54
N ARG A 417 -6.51 35.35 39.36
CA ARG A 417 -7.57 35.81 40.26
C ARG A 417 -8.66 34.74 40.43
N GLN A 418 -9.15 34.20 39.31
CA GLN A 418 -10.15 33.13 39.33
C GLN A 418 -9.65 31.90 40.09
N ALA A 419 -8.43 31.43 39.83
CA ALA A 419 -7.92 30.23 40.47
C ALA A 419 -7.65 30.42 41.97
N ARG A 420 -7.21 31.61 42.38
CA ARG A 420 -7.05 31.94 43.80
C ARG A 420 -8.40 31.96 44.53
N GLU A 421 -9.44 32.49 43.90
CA GLU A 421 -10.81 32.46 44.41
C GLU A 421 -11.38 31.03 44.48
N ASP A 422 -11.28 30.27 43.39
CA ASP A 422 -11.85 28.92 43.26
C ASP A 422 -11.17 27.90 44.17
N HIS A 423 -9.85 28.06 44.43
CA HIS A 423 -9.05 27.11 45.21
C HIS A 423 -8.60 27.65 46.58
N SER A 424 -9.11 28.81 47.01
CA SER A 424 -8.78 29.44 48.30
C SER A 424 -7.27 29.58 48.54
N LEU A 425 -6.54 30.06 47.53
CA LEU A 425 -5.09 30.24 47.58
C LEU A 425 -4.75 31.59 48.24
N ASP A 426 -3.84 31.59 49.22
CA ASP A 426 -3.38 32.83 49.86
C ASP A 426 -2.58 33.70 48.88
N SER A 427 -2.61 35.03 49.06
CA SER A 427 -2.03 36.01 48.11
C SER A 427 -0.50 35.89 47.91
N GLY A 428 0.20 35.24 48.84
CA GLY A 428 1.65 35.01 48.77
C GLY A 428 2.03 33.67 48.14
N GLU A 429 1.09 32.74 47.91
CA GLU A 429 1.43 31.41 47.42
C GLU A 429 1.91 31.45 45.96
N PRO A 430 3.07 30.84 45.64
CA PRO A 430 3.63 30.87 44.30
C PRO A 430 2.87 29.92 43.37
N ILE A 431 2.56 30.41 42.17
CA ILE A 431 1.77 29.71 41.16
C ILE A 431 2.57 29.64 39.86
N VAL A 432 2.48 28.50 39.17
CA VAL A 432 3.01 28.32 37.82
C VAL A 432 1.90 27.92 36.86
N PHE A 433 1.80 28.60 35.73
CA PHE A 433 0.90 28.19 34.67
C PHE A 433 1.51 27.09 33.81
N LEU A 434 0.72 26.08 33.45
CA LEU A 434 1.11 25.04 32.51
C LEU A 434 0.30 25.19 31.22
N GLU A 435 1.03 25.39 30.13
CA GLU A 435 0.49 25.42 28.78
C GLU A 435 0.95 24.21 27.98
N VAL A 436 0.00 23.34 27.66
CA VAL A 436 0.24 22.23 26.73
C VAL A 436 -0.45 22.54 25.43
N SER A 437 0.34 22.82 24.40
CA SER A 437 -0.19 22.99 23.04
C SER A 437 -0.25 21.64 22.32
N GLN A 438 -1.31 21.43 21.53
CA GLN A 438 -1.48 20.21 20.76
C GLN A 438 -0.40 20.13 19.68
N GLY A 439 0.50 19.15 19.79
CA GLY A 439 1.45 18.77 18.75
C GLY A 439 0.79 17.97 17.62
N ASP A 440 1.56 17.55 16.62
CA ASP A 440 1.05 16.57 15.67
C ASP A 440 0.79 15.26 16.43
N ALA A 441 -0.44 14.77 16.38
CA ALA A 441 -0.86 13.51 17.02
C ALA A 441 -0.14 12.26 16.50
N SER A 442 0.83 12.42 15.60
CA SER A 442 1.65 11.39 14.95
C SER A 442 3.13 11.50 15.35
N ASP A 443 3.54 12.63 15.92
CA ASP A 443 4.92 12.89 16.36
C ASP A 443 5.00 12.59 17.86
N PHE A 444 5.10 11.29 18.17
CA PHE A 444 5.27 10.81 19.54
C PHE A 444 6.76 10.74 19.85
N SER A 445 7.27 11.73 20.59
CA SER A 445 8.61 11.65 21.20
C SER A 445 8.55 11.01 22.57
N ASP A 446 9.60 10.23 22.91
CA ASP A 446 9.75 9.64 24.25
C ASP A 446 10.13 10.67 25.32
N SER A 447 10.59 11.86 24.90
CA SER A 447 10.94 12.98 25.77
C SER A 447 9.96 14.15 25.65
N LEU A 448 9.56 14.72 26.79
CA LEU A 448 8.77 15.94 26.88
C LEU A 448 9.69 17.12 27.18
N ILE A 449 9.88 18.00 26.19
CA ILE A 449 10.66 19.22 26.38
C ILE A 449 9.75 20.32 26.94
N VAL A 450 10.06 20.79 28.14
CA VAL A 450 9.30 21.84 28.84
C VAL A 450 10.16 23.09 28.94
N LYS A 451 9.63 24.21 28.43
CA LYS A 451 10.32 25.49 28.43
C LYS A 451 9.69 26.44 29.46
N GLY A 452 10.51 27.00 30.33
CA GLY A 452 10.10 28.04 31.27
C GLY A 452 10.16 29.42 30.62
N MET A 453 9.07 30.16 30.70
CA MET A 453 8.93 31.51 30.15
C MET A 453 8.17 32.40 31.14
N ASN A 454 8.44 33.70 31.14
CA ASN A 454 7.67 34.67 31.92
C ASN A 454 6.75 35.46 31.00
N VAL A 455 5.49 35.64 31.41
CA VAL A 455 4.56 36.58 30.78
C VAL A 455 4.26 37.67 31.80
N GLY A 456 5.01 38.76 31.73
CA GLY A 456 5.02 39.79 32.77
C GLY A 456 5.49 39.22 34.11
N ARG A 457 4.60 39.26 35.12
CA ARG A 457 4.86 38.70 36.46
C ARG A 457 4.60 37.19 36.59
N HIS A 458 3.97 36.58 35.59
CA HIS A 458 3.51 35.19 35.66
C HIS A 458 4.56 34.22 35.14
N ARG A 459 4.82 33.16 35.91
CA ARG A 459 5.69 32.04 35.52
C ARG A 459 4.90 31.03 34.69
N VAL A 460 5.40 30.66 33.51
CA VAL A 460 4.71 29.78 32.57
C VAL A 460 5.63 28.65 32.09
N LEU A 461 5.23 27.41 32.34
CA LEU A 461 5.80 26.22 31.74
C LEU A 461 5.05 25.90 30.46
N ARG A 462 5.77 25.85 29.33
CA ARG A 462 5.19 25.59 28.02
C ARG A 462 5.78 24.34 27.41
N CYS A 463 4.92 23.45 26.94
CA CYS A 463 5.31 22.27 26.18
C CYS A 463 4.36 22.00 25.00
N LYS A 464 4.81 21.11 24.11
CA LYS A 464 4.03 20.57 23.01
C LYS A 464 3.92 19.07 23.22
N SER A 465 2.71 18.54 23.08
CA SER A 465 2.49 17.10 23.15
C SER A 465 1.31 16.67 22.28
N PRO A 466 1.38 15.48 21.65
CA PRO A 466 0.24 14.87 20.96
C PRO A 466 -0.92 14.52 21.91
N ALA A 467 -0.62 14.26 23.19
CA ALA A 467 -1.57 13.88 24.22
C ALA A 467 -1.43 14.81 25.45
N ILE A 468 -2.34 15.79 25.55
CA ILE A 468 -2.34 16.79 26.63
C ILE A 468 -2.40 16.14 28.02
N PRO A 469 -3.32 15.19 28.32
CA PRO A 469 -3.39 14.57 29.64
C PRO A 469 -2.08 13.87 30.03
N ASN A 470 -1.43 13.17 29.09
CA ASN A 470 -0.16 12.48 29.34
C ASN A 470 0.97 13.46 29.63
N ALA A 471 1.02 14.59 28.93
CA ALA A 471 2.04 15.62 29.19
C ALA A 471 1.89 16.25 30.57
N ILE A 472 0.64 16.54 30.98
CA ILE A 472 0.35 17.05 32.32
C ILE A 472 0.76 16.02 33.36
N ALA A 473 0.32 14.76 33.21
CA ALA A 473 0.63 13.70 34.15
C ALA A 473 2.15 13.42 34.25
N ALA A 474 2.86 13.35 33.12
CA ALA A 474 4.30 13.12 33.11
C ALA A 474 5.09 14.26 33.74
N LEU A 475 4.72 15.52 33.46
CA LEU A 475 5.33 16.68 34.10
C LEU A 475 5.07 16.68 35.62
N LEU A 476 3.83 16.41 36.05
CA LEU A 476 3.49 16.38 37.47
C LEU A 476 4.21 15.24 38.21
N LEU A 477 4.34 14.06 37.60
CA LEU A 477 5.12 12.96 38.15
C LEU A 477 6.61 13.31 38.25
N HIS A 478 7.17 13.94 37.21
CA HIS A 478 8.56 14.39 37.23
C HIS A 478 8.83 15.45 38.31
N ILE A 479 7.91 16.41 38.46
CA ILE A 479 8.02 17.43 39.51
C ILE A 479 7.95 16.76 40.88
N ARG A 480 6.95 15.92 41.15
CA ARG A 480 6.87 15.15 42.40
C ARG A 480 8.16 14.36 42.67
N ASP A 481 8.69 13.65 41.67
CA ASP A 481 9.88 12.81 41.87
C ASP A 481 11.15 13.65 42.11
N THR A 482 11.19 14.91 41.68
CA THR A 482 12.33 15.84 41.89
C THR A 482 12.16 16.72 43.12
N THR A 483 10.93 17.07 43.50
CA THR A 483 10.63 17.98 44.62
C THR A 483 10.07 17.29 45.86
N GLY A 484 9.86 15.98 45.84
CA GLY A 484 9.13 15.25 46.90
C GLY A 484 7.63 15.51 46.84
#